data_AF-A0A559MN98-F1
#
_entry.id   AF-A0A559MN98-F1
#
_cell.length_a   1.000
_cell.length_b   1.000
_cell.length_c   1.000
_cell.angle_alpha   90.00
_cell.angle_beta   90.00
_cell.angle_gamma   90.00
#
_symmetry.space_group_name_H-M   'P 1'
#
loop_
_entity.id
_entity.type
_entity.pdbx_description
1 polymer ?
#
loop_
_entity_poly.entity_id
_entity_poly.type
_entity_poly.pdbx_seq_one_letter_code
_entity_poly.pdbx_strand_id
1 'polypeptide(L)'
;MEDDVDWDVRILSQMPEFAKGVRSVSGMPLTEPQDSPYGDDWDILWPGHCGETGPEKDEPIYIISNDETVAPKEHQPWLKMLKDYPEGTRIVHRGVAPICVFSYAVSRRGAQKLMAALATKTSYDLAFDNQLAFACKDKLLNLKCYSVEPMLFYHHRPAGSVNKDSDIAGSKPEDADNIREKGITDNIVWSARLNLEKLIAGSRDYVTQW
;
A
#
# COMPACT_ATOMS: atom_id res chain seq x y z
N MET A 1 3.32 -1.41 -9.70
CA MET A 1 1.89 -1.57 -9.43
C MET A 1 1.43 -2.77 -10.20
N GLU A 2 0.75 -3.69 -9.54
CA GLU A 2 0.12 -4.87 -10.16
C GLU A 2 -1.07 -4.41 -11.04
N ASP A 3 -1.49 -5.24 -12.00
CA ASP A 3 -2.49 -4.88 -13.01
C ASP A 3 -3.94 -5.03 -12.53
N ASP A 4 -4.16 -5.73 -11.42
CA ASP A 4 -5.43 -5.93 -10.73
C ASP A 4 -5.62 -4.96 -9.54
N VAL A 5 -4.86 -3.87 -9.49
CA VAL A 5 -4.93 -2.88 -8.41
C VAL A 5 -5.85 -1.72 -8.76
N ASP A 6 -6.32 -1.05 -7.70
CA ASP A 6 -7.20 0.10 -7.73
C ASP A 6 -6.88 1.09 -6.61
N TRP A 7 -7.43 2.29 -6.71
CA TRP A 7 -7.14 3.42 -5.82
C TRP A 7 -8.37 4.32 -5.69
N ASP A 8 -8.36 5.22 -4.71
CA ASP A 8 -9.44 6.19 -4.54
C ASP A 8 -9.36 7.27 -5.64
N VAL A 9 -10.50 7.73 -6.17
CA VAL A 9 -10.53 8.82 -7.16
C VAL A 9 -9.81 10.10 -6.70
N ARG A 10 -9.60 10.24 -5.38
CA ARG A 10 -8.85 11.31 -4.71
C ARG A 10 -7.33 11.05 -4.62
N ILE A 11 -6.76 10.08 -5.35
CA ILE A 11 -5.33 9.73 -5.27
C ILE A 11 -4.38 10.91 -5.43
N LEU A 12 -4.74 11.89 -6.28
CA LEU A 12 -3.92 13.09 -6.49
C LEU A 12 -3.82 13.99 -5.25
N SER A 13 -4.78 13.94 -4.33
CA SER A 13 -4.67 14.62 -3.02
C SER A 13 -4.03 13.75 -1.95
N GLN A 14 -4.10 12.41 -2.07
CA GLN A 14 -3.48 11.49 -1.11
C GLN A 14 -1.96 11.39 -1.27
N MET A 15 -1.45 11.31 -2.50
CA MET A 15 -0.02 11.12 -2.76
C MET A 15 0.88 12.26 -2.21
N PRO A 16 0.47 13.55 -2.25
CA PRO A 16 1.23 14.62 -1.59
C PRO A 16 1.39 14.44 -0.07
N GLU A 17 0.37 13.95 0.64
CA GLU A 17 0.48 13.67 2.08
C GLU A 17 1.39 12.47 2.34
N PHE A 18 1.32 11.44 1.49
CA PHE A 18 2.28 10.34 1.55
C PHE A 18 3.72 10.82 1.36
N ALA A 19 3.96 11.70 0.38
CA ALA A 19 5.28 12.29 0.14
C ALA A 19 5.79 13.10 1.34
N LYS A 20 4.94 13.93 1.96
CA LYS A 20 5.26 14.65 3.21
C LYS A 20 5.58 13.68 4.34
N GLY A 21 4.83 12.59 4.47
CA GLY A 21 5.05 11.56 5.46
C GLY A 21 6.39 10.85 5.30
N VAL A 22 6.74 10.43 4.08
CA VAL A 22 8.04 9.81 3.77
C VAL A 22 9.18 10.76 4.14
N ARG A 23 9.10 12.03 3.73
CA ARG A 23 10.12 13.04 4.08
C ARG A 23 10.24 13.24 5.59
N SER A 24 9.11 13.34 6.29
CA SER A 24 9.10 13.53 7.74
C SER A 24 9.71 12.34 8.49
N VAL A 25 9.32 11.11 8.13
CA VAL A 25 9.83 9.87 8.76
C VAL A 25 11.30 9.62 8.42
N SER A 26 11.74 10.01 7.21
CA SER A 26 13.15 9.94 6.80
C SER A 26 14.05 11.01 7.43
N GLY A 27 13.48 11.97 8.18
CA GLY A 27 14.22 13.09 8.76
C GLY A 27 14.65 14.16 7.75
N MET A 28 14.06 14.17 6.54
CA MET A 28 14.32 15.17 5.51
C MET A 28 13.42 16.40 5.74
N PRO A 29 13.97 17.61 5.98
CA PRO A 29 13.17 18.81 6.21
C PRO A 29 12.30 19.13 4.99
N LEU A 30 11.01 19.42 5.19
CA LEU A 30 10.07 19.71 4.10
C LEU A 30 10.43 20.96 3.27
N THR A 31 11.21 21.87 3.85
CA THR A 31 11.65 23.12 3.25
C THR A 31 12.86 22.96 2.33
N GLU A 32 13.57 21.84 2.40
CA GLU A 32 14.74 21.60 1.55
C GLU A 32 14.29 21.17 0.14
N PRO A 33 14.86 21.74 -0.94
CA PRO A 33 14.64 21.25 -2.29
C PRO A 33 15.15 19.82 -2.41
N GLN A 34 14.40 18.98 -3.12
CA GLN A 34 14.74 17.58 -3.42
C GLN A 34 14.38 17.31 -4.88
N ASP A 35 15.08 16.37 -5.52
CA ASP A 35 14.77 15.97 -6.90
C ASP A 35 13.44 15.19 -6.95
N SER A 36 13.17 14.41 -5.90
CA SER A 36 11.94 13.66 -5.72
C SER A 36 11.03 14.29 -4.66
N PRO A 37 9.69 14.35 -4.88
CA PRO A 37 8.75 14.85 -3.88
C PRO A 37 8.75 14.01 -2.59
N TYR A 38 9.17 12.75 -2.66
CA TYR A 38 9.32 11.84 -1.51
C TYR A 38 10.67 12.00 -0.79
N GLY A 39 11.48 12.99 -1.19
CA GLY A 39 12.89 13.11 -0.82
C GLY A 39 13.79 12.21 -1.66
N ASP A 40 15.10 12.33 -1.48
CA ASP A 40 16.10 11.66 -2.33
C ASP A 40 16.78 10.47 -1.66
N ASP A 41 16.40 10.19 -0.40
CA ASP A 41 17.05 9.19 0.45
C ASP A 41 16.18 7.95 0.76
N TRP A 42 15.14 7.68 -0.01
CA TRP A 42 14.39 6.42 0.06
C TRP A 42 14.92 5.37 -0.94
N ASP A 43 14.72 4.09 -0.63
CA ASP A 43 15.07 2.97 -1.53
C ASP A 43 13.82 2.26 -2.06
N ILE A 44 12.84 2.02 -1.21
CA ILE A 44 11.56 1.40 -1.56
C ILE A 44 10.41 2.19 -0.92
N LEU A 45 9.38 2.49 -1.69
CA LEU A 45 8.10 3.02 -1.20
C LEU A 45 7.01 1.98 -1.39
N TRP A 46 6.13 1.84 -0.41
CA TRP A 46 5.07 0.83 -0.39
C TRP A 46 3.69 1.44 -0.18
N PRO A 47 3.16 2.20 -1.17
CA PRO A 47 1.82 2.79 -1.07
C PRO A 47 0.67 1.77 -1.15
N GLY A 48 0.93 0.51 -1.54
CA GLY A 48 -0.04 -0.57 -1.55
C GLY A 48 0.55 -1.92 -1.18
N HIS A 49 0.06 -2.52 -0.09
CA HIS A 49 0.42 -3.84 0.43
C HIS A 49 -0.84 -4.54 0.99
N CYS A 50 -0.76 -5.83 1.28
CA CYS A 50 -1.88 -6.55 1.91
C CYS A 50 -1.86 -6.50 3.44
N GLY A 51 -0.72 -6.12 4.02
CA GLY A 51 -0.56 -5.86 5.46
C GLY A 51 0.91 -5.81 5.85
N GLU A 52 1.18 -5.32 7.06
CA GLU A 52 2.52 -5.34 7.63
C GLU A 52 2.52 -5.41 9.16
N THR A 53 3.71 -5.52 9.77
CA THR A 53 3.85 -5.61 11.23
C THR A 53 3.69 -4.24 11.93
N GLY A 54 3.80 -3.15 11.18
CA GLY A 54 3.85 -1.78 11.69
C GLY A 54 5.26 -1.34 12.08
N PRO A 55 5.44 -0.08 12.51
CA PRO A 55 6.75 0.47 12.86
C PRO A 55 7.35 -0.21 14.10
N GLU A 56 8.68 -0.28 14.15
CA GLU A 56 9.40 -0.66 15.36
C GLU A 56 9.17 0.38 16.48
N LYS A 57 9.33 -0.05 17.74
CA LYS A 57 9.17 0.84 18.88
C LYS A 57 10.13 2.03 18.76
N ASP A 58 9.63 3.23 19.06
CA ASP A 58 10.37 4.49 19.03
C ASP A 58 10.81 4.96 17.63
N GLU A 59 10.41 4.26 16.55
CA GLU A 59 10.62 4.78 15.19
C GLU A 59 9.62 5.90 14.85
N PRO A 60 10.02 6.90 14.04
CA PRO A 60 9.16 8.01 13.69
C PRO A 60 7.94 7.54 12.89
N ILE A 61 6.79 8.13 13.20
CA ILE A 61 5.56 7.98 12.43
C ILE A 61 5.06 9.36 12.01
N TYR A 62 4.45 9.44 10.83
CA TYR A 62 3.74 10.63 10.38
C TYR A 62 2.25 10.31 10.33
N ILE A 63 1.46 11.07 11.09
CA ILE A 63 0.02 10.86 11.24
C ILE A 63 -0.72 11.86 10.35
N ILE A 64 -1.57 11.32 9.48
CA ILE A 64 -2.57 12.07 8.71
C ILE A 64 -3.90 11.87 9.44
N SER A 65 -4.37 12.92 10.10
CA SER A 65 -5.63 12.91 10.86
C SER A 65 -6.80 13.39 10.01
N ASN A 66 -8.00 12.87 10.29
CA ASN A 66 -9.25 13.24 9.60
C ASN A 66 -9.18 13.04 8.08
N ASP A 67 -8.51 11.97 7.63
CA ASP A 67 -8.46 11.58 6.24
C ASP A 67 -9.81 10.98 5.81
N GLU A 68 -10.61 11.76 5.08
CA GLU A 68 -11.91 11.35 4.52
C GLU A 68 -11.81 10.23 3.47
N THR A 69 -10.60 9.83 3.09
CA THR A 69 -10.35 8.72 2.16
C THR A 69 -10.09 7.39 2.86
N VAL A 70 -10.01 7.38 4.19
CA VAL A 70 -9.89 6.16 5.00
C VAL A 70 -11.28 5.58 5.23
N ALA A 71 -11.47 4.27 4.97
CA ALA A 71 -12.74 3.62 5.29
C ALA A 71 -12.90 3.47 6.82
N PRO A 72 -14.14 3.41 7.33
CA PRO A 72 -14.41 3.15 8.74
C PRO A 72 -13.72 1.87 9.21
N LYS A 73 -13.21 1.87 10.45
CA LYS A 73 -12.50 0.70 11.00
C LYS A 73 -13.32 -0.58 11.04
N GLU A 74 -14.65 -0.48 11.14
CA GLU A 74 -15.54 -1.65 11.08
C GLU A 74 -15.42 -2.42 9.75
N HIS A 75 -15.01 -1.74 8.69
CA HIS A 75 -14.72 -2.32 7.38
C HIS A 75 -13.23 -2.65 7.17
N GLN A 76 -12.39 -2.42 8.18
CA GLN A 76 -10.95 -2.69 8.14
C GLN A 76 -10.43 -3.45 9.39
N PRO A 77 -11.15 -4.47 9.91
CA PRO A 77 -10.82 -5.09 11.20
C PRO A 77 -9.45 -5.81 11.24
N TRP A 78 -8.84 -6.05 10.07
CA TRP A 78 -7.51 -6.66 9.97
C TRP A 78 -6.36 -5.67 10.18
N LEU A 79 -6.59 -4.35 10.06
CA LEU A 79 -5.59 -3.31 10.28
C LEU A 79 -5.41 -3.00 11.77
N LYS A 80 -4.72 -3.92 12.46
CA LYS A 80 -4.58 -3.90 13.92
C LYS A 80 -3.78 -2.70 14.44
N MET A 81 -2.89 -2.14 13.63
CA MET A 81 -2.03 -1.02 14.03
C MET A 81 -2.82 0.26 14.30
N LEU A 82 -3.94 0.45 13.60
CA LEU A 82 -4.78 1.64 13.72
C LEU A 82 -5.84 1.54 14.82
N LYS A 83 -5.89 0.42 15.55
CA LYS A 83 -6.92 0.15 16.55
C LYS A 83 -7.08 1.30 17.55
N ASP A 84 -5.96 1.79 18.09
CA ASP A 84 -5.95 2.79 19.17
C ASP A 84 -5.87 4.25 18.67
N TYR A 85 -5.87 4.47 17.35
CA TYR A 85 -5.90 5.81 16.74
C TYR A 85 -7.34 6.33 16.59
N PRO A 86 -7.60 7.62 16.33
CA PRO A 86 -8.93 8.08 15.94
C PRO A 86 -9.43 7.49 14.61
N GLU A 87 -10.74 7.50 14.36
CA GLU A 87 -11.31 7.22 13.03
C GLU A 87 -10.74 8.17 11.97
N GLY A 88 -10.65 7.71 10.72
CA GLY A 88 -10.06 8.52 9.64
C GLY A 88 -8.57 8.82 9.84
N THR A 89 -7.83 7.94 10.51
CA THR A 89 -6.37 8.08 10.67
C THR A 89 -5.64 7.25 9.62
N ARG A 90 -4.70 7.87 8.92
CA ARG A 90 -3.69 7.20 8.11
C ARG A 90 -2.31 7.51 8.66
N ILE A 91 -1.40 6.55 8.64
CA ILE A 91 -0.03 6.71 9.11
C ILE A 91 0.96 6.35 8.02
N VAL A 92 2.03 7.12 7.93
CA VAL A 92 3.22 6.83 7.12
C VAL A 92 4.36 6.52 8.07
N HIS A 93 5.10 5.45 7.82
CA HIS A 93 6.19 5.02 8.69
C HIS A 93 7.26 4.25 7.92
N ARG A 94 8.35 3.88 8.59
CA ARG A 94 9.35 2.98 8.01
C ARG A 94 8.71 1.60 7.84
N GLY A 95 8.79 1.06 6.62
CA GLY A 95 8.30 -0.28 6.33
C GLY A 95 9.16 -1.31 7.04
N VAL A 96 8.53 -2.16 7.84
CA VAL A 96 9.22 -3.25 8.54
C VAL A 96 9.08 -4.53 7.74
N ALA A 97 7.86 -4.98 7.46
CA ALA A 97 7.64 -6.15 6.61
C ALA A 97 6.33 -6.05 5.83
N PRO A 98 6.19 -5.05 4.93
CA PRO A 98 5.04 -5.03 4.02
C PRO A 98 5.11 -6.21 3.07
N ILE A 99 4.00 -6.94 2.95
CA ILE A 99 3.84 -8.08 2.05
C ILE A 99 2.78 -7.76 0.97
N CYS A 100 2.84 -8.48 -0.15
CA CYS A 100 2.22 -8.10 -1.42
C CYS A 100 2.81 -6.80 -2.00
N VAL A 101 2.91 -6.70 -3.33
CA VAL A 101 3.47 -5.53 -4.02
C VAL A 101 2.44 -4.81 -4.88
N PHE A 102 1.18 -4.76 -4.40
CA PHE A 102 0.04 -4.11 -5.06
C PHE A 102 0.46 -2.78 -5.69
N SER A 103 1.12 -1.91 -4.90
CA SER A 103 1.83 -0.77 -5.46
C SER A 103 3.09 -0.48 -4.67
N TYR A 104 4.21 -0.43 -5.39
CA TYR A 104 5.52 -0.10 -4.84
C TYR A 104 6.31 0.75 -5.84
N ALA A 105 7.27 1.51 -5.32
CA ALA A 105 8.27 2.21 -6.11
C ALA A 105 9.66 1.83 -5.61
N VAL A 106 10.63 1.76 -6.52
CA VAL A 106 12.03 1.47 -6.21
C VAL A 106 12.91 2.57 -6.80
N SER A 107 13.78 3.17 -5.99
CA SER A 107 14.73 4.16 -6.47
C SER A 107 15.85 3.45 -7.23
N ARG A 108 16.57 4.14 -8.12
CA ARG A 108 17.72 3.53 -8.83
C ARG A 108 18.75 2.95 -7.86
N ARG A 109 19.01 3.66 -6.76
CA ARG A 109 19.89 3.22 -5.66
C ARG A 109 19.29 2.01 -4.94
N GLY A 110 18.00 2.06 -4.63
CA GLY A 110 17.26 0.95 -4.02
C GLY A 110 17.32 -0.32 -4.86
N ALA A 111 17.16 -0.22 -6.18
CA ALA A 111 17.24 -1.35 -7.09
C ALA A 111 18.63 -2.00 -7.08
N GLN A 112 19.70 -1.19 -7.09
CA GLN A 112 21.08 -1.70 -7.00
C GLN A 112 21.33 -2.41 -5.66
N LYS A 113 20.89 -1.82 -4.54
CA LYS A 113 20.97 -2.45 -3.23
C LYS A 113 20.18 -3.75 -3.17
N LEU A 114 18.95 -3.75 -3.68
CA LEU A 114 18.07 -4.92 -3.68
C LEU A 114 18.69 -6.06 -4.48
N MET A 115 19.15 -5.80 -5.71
CA MET A 115 19.82 -6.82 -6.53
C MET A 115 21.06 -7.39 -5.84
N ALA A 116 21.89 -6.53 -5.24
CA ALA A 116 23.09 -6.96 -4.52
C ALA A 116 22.74 -7.76 -3.24
N ALA A 117 21.74 -7.33 -2.49
CA ALA A 117 21.26 -8.00 -1.29
C ALA A 117 20.69 -9.39 -1.63
N LEU A 118 19.81 -9.47 -2.62
CA LEU A 118 19.19 -10.73 -3.02
C LEU A 118 20.22 -11.73 -3.60
N ALA A 119 21.24 -11.23 -4.30
CA ALA A 119 22.29 -12.08 -4.85
C ALA A 119 23.32 -12.58 -3.81
N THR A 120 23.48 -11.90 -2.67
CA THR A 120 24.62 -12.15 -1.76
C THR A 120 24.26 -12.35 -0.29
N LYS A 121 23.07 -11.96 0.14
CA LYS A 121 22.64 -11.93 1.54
C LYS A 121 21.42 -12.78 1.84
N THR A 122 20.66 -13.16 0.82
CA THR A 122 19.48 -14.00 1.00
C THR A 122 19.73 -15.40 0.49
N SER A 123 19.37 -16.40 1.30
CA SER A 123 19.17 -17.79 0.86
C SER A 123 17.68 -18.13 0.77
N TYR A 124 16.82 -17.11 0.71
CA TYR A 124 15.37 -17.24 0.77
C TYR A 124 14.82 -17.70 -0.60
N ASP A 125 14.42 -18.96 -0.69
CA ASP A 125 13.56 -19.46 -1.76
C ASP A 125 12.10 -19.08 -1.46
N LEU A 126 11.82 -17.78 -1.52
CA LEU A 126 10.51 -17.20 -1.23
C LEU A 126 9.95 -16.48 -2.46
N ALA A 127 8.64 -16.26 -2.48
CA ALA A 127 8.03 -15.36 -3.45
C ALA A 127 8.65 -13.95 -3.37
N PHE A 128 8.66 -13.24 -4.50
CA PHE A 128 9.37 -11.96 -4.65
C PHE A 128 8.96 -10.91 -3.60
N ASP A 129 7.67 -10.80 -3.34
CA ASP A 129 7.10 -9.88 -2.35
C ASP A 129 7.62 -10.18 -0.93
N ASN A 130 7.68 -11.47 -0.55
CA ASN A 130 8.24 -11.90 0.72
C ASN A 130 9.75 -11.63 0.80
N GLN A 131 10.51 -11.90 -0.27
CA GLN A 131 11.95 -11.57 -0.29
C GLN A 131 12.17 -10.07 -0.09
N LEU A 132 11.34 -9.23 -0.73
CA LEU A 132 11.39 -7.78 -0.60
C LEU A 132 11.02 -7.32 0.82
N ALA A 133 9.98 -7.92 1.42
CA ALA A 133 9.56 -7.67 2.79
C ALA A 133 10.71 -7.95 3.78
N PHE A 134 11.35 -9.12 3.67
CA PHE A 134 12.49 -9.48 4.52
C PHE A 134 13.71 -8.60 4.27
N ALA A 135 13.97 -8.19 3.03
CA ALA A 135 15.06 -7.28 2.72
C ALA A 135 14.88 -5.91 3.41
N CYS A 136 13.65 -5.40 3.47
CA CYS A 136 13.30 -4.20 4.22
C CYS A 136 13.43 -4.41 5.73
N LYS A 137 12.86 -5.52 6.24
CA LYS A 137 12.87 -5.87 7.67
C LYS A 137 14.28 -5.95 8.24
N ASP A 138 15.14 -6.70 7.56
CA ASP A 138 16.50 -6.96 7.99
C ASP A 138 17.43 -5.80 7.61
N LYS A 139 16.88 -4.72 7.04
CA LYS A 139 17.60 -3.51 6.60
C LYS A 139 18.81 -3.90 5.75
N LEU A 140 18.66 -4.89 4.85
CA LEU A 140 19.76 -5.44 4.06
C LEU A 140 20.44 -4.33 3.26
N LEU A 141 21.77 -4.22 3.36
CA LEU A 141 22.55 -3.13 2.77
C LEU A 141 22.00 -1.72 3.11
N ASN A 142 21.42 -1.58 4.30
CA ASN A 142 20.76 -0.37 4.79
C ASN A 142 19.68 0.14 3.80
N LEU A 143 18.81 -0.78 3.36
CA LEU A 143 17.60 -0.43 2.62
C LEU A 143 16.69 0.47 3.48
N LYS A 144 16.23 1.55 2.86
CA LYS A 144 15.30 2.53 3.45
C LYS A 144 13.93 2.36 2.81
N CYS A 145 13.08 1.61 3.51
CA CYS A 145 11.73 1.29 3.07
C CYS A 145 10.71 2.13 3.84
N TYR A 146 9.70 2.65 3.16
CA TYR A 146 8.62 3.43 3.76
C TYR A 146 7.27 2.94 3.26
N SER A 147 6.30 2.90 4.17
CA SER A 147 4.98 2.31 3.95
C SER A 147 3.89 3.22 4.53
N VAL A 148 2.64 2.95 4.16
CA VAL A 148 1.46 3.72 4.58
C VAL A 148 0.29 2.81 4.89
N GLU A 149 -0.33 3.01 6.06
CA GLU A 149 -1.51 2.25 6.50
C GLU A 149 -2.61 3.21 7.02
N PRO A 150 -3.87 3.11 6.55
CA PRO A 150 -4.33 2.19 5.52
C PRO A 150 -3.69 2.48 4.16
N MET A 151 -3.80 1.56 3.22
CA MET A 151 -3.10 1.61 1.95
C MET A 151 -3.76 2.58 0.98
N LEU A 152 -2.98 3.14 0.05
CA LEU A 152 -3.47 4.04 -1.01
C LEU A 152 -3.89 3.29 -2.27
N PHE A 153 -3.26 2.14 -2.48
CA PHE A 153 -3.55 1.20 -3.56
C PHE A 153 -3.89 -0.15 -2.95
N TYR A 154 -4.90 -0.82 -3.48
CA TYR A 154 -5.31 -2.13 -2.99
C TYR A 154 -5.79 -3.03 -4.13
N HIS A 155 -5.77 -4.33 -3.87
CA HIS A 155 -6.21 -5.33 -4.84
C HIS A 155 -7.71 -5.18 -5.12
N HIS A 156 -8.05 -5.06 -6.41
CA HIS A 156 -9.40 -5.01 -6.92
C HIS A 156 -9.88 -6.38 -7.35
N ARG A 157 -10.97 -6.84 -6.73
CA ARG A 157 -11.61 -8.09 -7.09
C ARG A 157 -12.80 -7.81 -8.01
N PRO A 158 -12.74 -8.17 -9.30
CA PRO A 158 -13.81 -7.85 -10.25
C PRO A 158 -15.08 -8.66 -9.96
N ALA A 159 -16.21 -8.23 -10.53
CA ALA A 159 -17.43 -9.04 -10.55
C ALA A 159 -17.21 -10.35 -11.34
N GLY A 160 -17.96 -11.39 -10.98
CA GLY A 160 -17.86 -12.72 -11.57
C GLY A 160 -17.32 -13.76 -10.58
N SER A 161 -16.81 -14.87 -11.12
CA SER A 161 -16.27 -15.98 -10.33
C SER A 161 -15.18 -15.51 -9.37
N VAL A 162 -15.34 -15.82 -8.07
CA VAL A 162 -14.35 -15.49 -7.02
C VAL A 162 -13.04 -16.26 -7.20
N ASN A 163 -13.04 -17.36 -7.96
CA ASN A 163 -11.81 -18.09 -8.31
C ASN A 163 -10.80 -17.27 -9.12
N LYS A 164 -11.19 -16.10 -9.63
CA LYS A 164 -10.28 -15.17 -10.33
C LYS A 164 -9.47 -14.29 -9.38
N ASP A 165 -9.72 -14.34 -8.07
CA ASP A 165 -9.06 -13.47 -7.11
C ASP A 165 -7.59 -13.85 -6.85
N SER A 166 -7.21 -15.13 -7.02
CA SER A 166 -5.83 -15.56 -6.84
C SER A 166 -5.58 -16.97 -7.39
N ASP A 167 -4.47 -17.12 -8.12
CA ASP A 167 -3.99 -18.43 -8.59
C ASP A 167 -3.25 -19.23 -7.50
N ILE A 168 -2.91 -18.61 -6.37
CA ILE A 168 -2.09 -19.23 -5.30
C ILE A 168 -2.93 -20.14 -4.40
N ALA A 169 -4.17 -19.76 -4.13
CA ALA A 169 -5.01 -20.48 -3.16
C ALA A 169 -5.58 -21.80 -3.72
N GLY A 170 -5.54 -22.00 -5.03
CA GLY A 170 -6.41 -22.97 -5.70
C GLY A 170 -7.89 -22.60 -5.49
N SER A 171 -8.75 -22.91 -6.45
CA SER A 171 -10.20 -22.83 -6.21
C SER A 171 -10.52 -23.75 -5.03
N LYS A 172 -10.82 -23.18 -3.87
CA LYS A 172 -11.37 -23.98 -2.79
C LYS A 172 -12.67 -24.61 -3.32
N PRO A 173 -12.95 -25.90 -3.10
CA PRO A 173 -14.16 -26.53 -3.62
C PRO A 173 -15.44 -25.77 -3.24
N GLU A 174 -15.46 -25.16 -2.06
CA GLU A 174 -16.55 -24.31 -1.56
C GLU A 174 -16.74 -22.98 -2.32
N ASP A 175 -15.73 -22.52 -3.06
CA ASP A 175 -15.71 -21.27 -3.82
C ASP A 175 -15.84 -21.47 -5.33
N ALA A 176 -15.90 -22.72 -5.80
CA ALA A 176 -15.95 -23.08 -7.21
C ALA A 176 -17.09 -22.40 -7.98
N ASP A 177 -18.27 -22.32 -7.36
CA ASP A 177 -19.48 -21.75 -7.95
C ASP A 177 -19.84 -20.35 -7.39
N ASN A 178 -19.01 -19.79 -6.51
CA ASN A 178 -19.28 -18.49 -5.89
C ASN A 178 -19.10 -17.36 -6.91
N ILE A 179 -20.18 -16.59 -7.14
CA ILE A 179 -20.21 -15.45 -8.04
C ILE A 179 -20.34 -14.17 -7.23
N ARG A 180 -19.40 -13.25 -7.43
CA ARG A 180 -19.46 -11.88 -6.93
C ARG A 180 -20.29 -11.02 -7.89
N GLU A 181 -21.41 -10.49 -7.41
CA GLU A 181 -22.29 -9.66 -8.25
C GLU A 181 -21.64 -8.33 -8.67
N LYS A 182 -20.84 -7.73 -7.79
CA LYS A 182 -20.22 -6.42 -8.00
C LYS A 182 -18.75 -6.46 -7.60
N GLY A 183 -17.89 -5.85 -8.42
CA GLY A 183 -16.48 -5.69 -8.07
C GLY A 183 -16.31 -4.91 -6.77
N ILE A 184 -15.23 -5.21 -6.05
CA ILE A 184 -14.90 -4.61 -4.77
C ILE A 184 -13.40 -4.33 -4.67
N THR A 185 -13.05 -3.23 -4.03
CA THR A 185 -11.68 -2.91 -3.62
C THR A 185 -11.73 -2.57 -2.14
N ASP A 186 -11.40 -3.53 -1.28
CA ASP A 186 -11.42 -3.27 0.16
C ASP A 186 -10.50 -2.08 0.49
N ASN A 187 -10.81 -1.37 1.57
CA ASN A 187 -10.04 -0.23 2.05
C ASN A 187 -10.01 0.99 1.09
N ILE A 188 -10.71 0.95 -0.05
CA ILE A 188 -10.81 2.08 -1.00
C ILE A 188 -12.26 2.57 -1.08
N VAL A 189 -12.53 3.74 -0.47
CA VAL A 189 -13.87 4.32 -0.33
C VAL A 189 -14.52 4.63 -1.68
N TRP A 190 -13.83 5.36 -2.55
CA TRP A 190 -14.29 5.67 -3.91
C TRP A 190 -13.36 5.05 -4.94
N SER A 191 -13.56 3.76 -5.22
CA SER A 191 -12.80 3.04 -6.25
C SER A 191 -12.84 3.76 -7.60
N ALA A 192 -11.67 4.00 -8.17
CA ALA A 192 -11.53 4.55 -9.52
C ALA A 192 -12.08 3.59 -10.56
N ARG A 193 -11.86 2.28 -10.42
CA ARG A 193 -12.43 1.26 -11.30
C ARG A 193 -13.96 1.24 -11.29
N LEU A 194 -14.58 1.25 -10.12
CA LEU A 194 -16.05 1.22 -9.97
C LEU A 194 -16.71 2.55 -10.37
N ASN A 195 -15.95 3.65 -10.34
CA ASN A 195 -16.44 4.98 -10.70
C ASN A 195 -15.96 5.47 -12.07
N LEU A 196 -15.34 4.60 -12.89
CA LEU A 196 -14.71 5.00 -14.17
C LEU A 196 -15.68 5.70 -15.12
N GLU A 197 -16.89 5.16 -15.30
CA GLU A 197 -17.91 5.78 -16.16
C GLU A 197 -18.33 7.15 -15.64
N LYS A 198 -18.48 7.29 -14.32
CA LYS A 198 -18.84 8.55 -13.67
C LYS A 198 -17.74 9.59 -13.82
N LEU A 199 -16.47 9.18 -13.70
CA LEU A 199 -15.30 10.03 -13.95
C LEU A 199 -15.26 10.53 -15.40
N ILE A 200 -15.44 9.63 -16.38
CA ILE A 200 -15.45 9.97 -17.81
C ILE A 200 -16.61 10.92 -18.13
N ALA A 201 -17.78 10.72 -17.51
CA ALA A 201 -18.95 11.58 -17.67
C ALA A 201 -18.85 12.93 -16.91
N GLY A 202 -17.77 13.16 -16.14
CA GLY A 202 -17.61 14.36 -15.32
C GLY A 202 -18.55 14.44 -14.11
N SER A 203 -19.17 13.32 -13.73
CA SER A 203 -20.04 13.24 -12.56
C SER A 203 -19.22 13.22 -11.27
N ARG A 204 -19.83 13.71 -10.18
CA ARG A 204 -19.29 13.66 -8.81
C ARG A 204 -20.13 12.80 -7.86
N ASP A 205 -21.16 12.16 -8.39
CA ASP A 205 -22.02 11.25 -7.63
C ASP A 205 -21.36 9.87 -7.55
N TYR A 206 -20.29 9.76 -6.77
CA TYR A 206 -19.50 8.53 -6.71
C TYR A 206 -20.18 7.44 -5.86
N VAL A 207 -20.01 6.19 -6.28
CA VAL A 207 -20.40 5.03 -5.51
C VAL A 207 -19.38 4.79 -4.42
N THR A 208 -19.85 4.86 -3.17
CA THR A 208 -19.10 4.46 -1.99
C THR A 208 -19.10 2.95 -1.83
N GLN A 209 -17.95 2.41 -1.45
CA GLN A 209 -17.76 1.05 -0.94
C GLN A 209 -16.80 1.12 0.26
N TRP A 210 -16.45 -0.04 0.82
CA TRP A 210 -15.49 -0.15 1.89
C TRP A 210 -14.61 -1.38 1.72
#